data_AF-A0A2I0AFW0-F1
#
_entry.id   AF-A0A2I0AFW0-F1
#
_cell.length_a   1.000
_cell.length_b   1.000
_cell.length_c   1.000
_cell.angle_alpha   90.00
_cell.angle_beta   90.00
_cell.angle_gamma   90.00
#
_symmetry.space_group_name_H-M   'P 1'
#
loop_
_entity.id
_entity.type
_entity.pdbx_description
1 polymer ?
#
loop_
_entity_poly.entity_id
_entity_poly.type
_entity_poly.pdbx_seq_one_letter_code
_entity_poly.pdbx_strand_id
1 'polypeptide(L)'
;MDLLRAVIIGSSGTPYHDGVFFFDVCFQHDYPHSPPKVHFRSTGLRLNPNLYESGRVCLSILNTWFGRKDEKWNPKMSTILQVLVSIQGLVLNEKPYFNEPAYARKANTSTGEERSLSYNRKVFRISCKLMLHAMRNPPKHFEDFVAAHFQQRGYNILAACKAYLSGASIGCRREENETMNASISEKTCSSKFDSKLGLLIPELAKEFTHKGLHCSP
;
A
#
# COMPACT_ATOMS: atom_id res chain seq x y z
N MET A 1 -24.15 -12.00 12.04
CA MET A 1 -22.74 -11.88 11.63
C MET A 1 -22.72 -10.78 10.62
N ASP A 2 -22.12 -9.65 10.96
CA ASP A 2 -22.12 -8.49 10.09
C ASP A 2 -20.77 -8.40 9.39
N LEU A 3 -20.81 -8.26 8.07
CA LEU A 3 -19.64 -8.16 7.22
C LEU A 3 -19.57 -6.77 6.62
N LEU A 4 -18.40 -6.16 6.71
CA LEU A 4 -18.09 -4.91 6.06
C LEU A 4 -16.85 -5.10 5.19
N ARG A 5 -16.83 -4.45 4.03
CA ARG A 5 -15.63 -4.34 3.20
C ARG A 5 -15.19 -2.89 3.17
N ALA A 6 -13.92 -2.65 3.51
CA ALA A 6 -13.28 -1.37 3.39
C ALA A 6 -12.28 -1.40 2.23
N VAL A 7 -12.09 -0.24 1.61
CA VAL A 7 -11.04 0.00 0.64
C VAL A 7 -10.22 1.21 1.12
N ILE A 8 -8.90 1.08 1.08
CA ILE A 8 -7.97 2.18 1.39
C ILE A 8 -7.14 2.42 0.14
N ILE A 9 -7.17 3.66 -0.35
CA ILE A 9 -6.26 4.12 -1.40
C ILE A 9 -4.96 4.53 -0.71
N GLY A 10 -3.82 4.03 -1.20
CA GLY A 10 -2.52 4.40 -0.65
C GLY A 10 -2.22 5.88 -0.86
N SER A 11 -1.73 6.52 0.20
CA SER A 11 -1.47 7.95 0.22
C SER A 11 -0.25 8.34 -0.62
N SER A 12 -0.27 9.55 -1.19
CA SER A 12 0.92 10.19 -1.75
C SER A 12 2.05 10.26 -0.71
N GLY A 13 3.31 10.29 -1.16
CA GLY A 13 4.46 10.22 -0.25
C GLY A 13 4.86 8.81 0.18
N THR A 14 4.04 7.79 -0.08
CA THR A 14 4.27 6.42 0.39
C THR A 14 4.53 5.46 -0.77
N PRO A 15 5.19 4.30 -0.55
CA PRO A 15 5.29 3.25 -1.58
C PRO A 15 3.95 2.58 -1.93
N TYR A 16 2.87 3.01 -1.29
CA TYR A 16 1.50 2.54 -1.51
C TYR A 16 0.71 3.44 -2.46
N HIS A 17 1.23 4.62 -2.82
CA HIS A 17 0.50 5.66 -3.54
C HIS A 17 -0.28 5.12 -4.74
N ASP A 18 -1.53 5.57 -4.90
CA ASP A 18 -2.48 5.16 -5.94
C ASP A 18 -2.89 3.67 -5.93
N GLY A 19 -2.27 2.84 -5.07
CA GLY A 19 -2.68 1.47 -4.84
C GLY A 19 -4.04 1.37 -4.18
N VAL A 20 -4.79 0.32 -4.51
CA VAL A 20 -6.12 0.03 -3.95
C VAL A 20 -6.03 -1.21 -3.07
N PHE A 21 -6.27 -1.07 -1.77
CA PHE A 21 -6.12 -2.14 -0.78
C PHE A 21 -7.45 -2.47 -0.11
N PHE A 22 -7.92 -3.70 -0.27
CA PHE A 22 -9.19 -4.15 0.26
C PHE A 22 -9.04 -4.93 1.57
N PHE A 23 -9.94 -4.65 2.50
CA PHE A 23 -10.01 -5.28 3.81
C PHE A 23 -11.42 -5.79 4.07
N ASP A 24 -11.54 -7.08 4.36
CA ASP A 24 -12.78 -7.71 4.81
C ASP A 24 -12.83 -7.66 6.35
N VAL A 25 -13.91 -7.12 6.90
CA VAL A 25 -14.12 -6.89 8.33
C VAL A 25 -15.31 -7.73 8.77
N CYS A 26 -15.11 -8.56 9.80
CA CYS A 26 -16.13 -9.42 10.37
C CYS A 26 -16.35 -9.07 11.84
N PHE A 27 -17.53 -8.53 12.13
CA PHE A 27 -17.99 -8.27 13.49
C PHE A 27 -18.43 -9.60 14.11
N GLN A 28 -17.68 -10.06 15.10
CA GLN A 28 -17.96 -11.32 15.81
C GLN A 28 -19.25 -11.17 16.64
N HIS A 29 -19.81 -12.31 17.07
CA HIS A 29 -21.07 -12.36 17.84
C HIS A 29 -21.03 -11.58 19.17
N ASP A 30 -19.83 -11.35 19.71
CA ASP A 30 -19.59 -10.65 20.95
C ASP A 30 -19.16 -9.19 20.77
N TYR A 31 -19.10 -8.67 19.53
CA TYR A 31 -18.81 -7.26 19.28
C TYR A 31 -19.83 -6.34 20.01
N PRO A 32 -19.39 -5.27 20.69
CA PRO A 32 -18.03 -4.71 20.72
C PRO A 32 -17.14 -5.22 21.88
N HIS A 33 -17.48 -6.28 22.60
CA HIS A 33 -16.62 -6.81 23.69
C HIS A 33 -15.27 -7.32 23.16
N SER A 34 -15.27 -7.96 21.98
CA SER A 34 -14.05 -8.30 21.22
C SER A 34 -13.89 -7.40 20.00
N PRO A 35 -12.64 -7.16 19.55
CA PRO A 35 -12.40 -6.43 18.31
C PRO A 35 -12.97 -7.17 17.09
N PRO A 36 -13.26 -6.45 15.99
CA PRO A 36 -13.62 -7.11 14.74
C PRO A 36 -12.42 -7.89 14.19
N LYS A 37 -12.68 -8.97 13.44
CA LYS A 37 -11.63 -9.64 12.66
C LYS A 37 -11.44 -8.89 11.35
N VAL A 38 -10.21 -8.47 11.06
CA VAL A 38 -9.86 -7.79 9.80
C VAL A 38 -8.94 -8.68 8.97
N HIS A 39 -9.28 -8.86 7.70
CA HIS A 39 -8.54 -9.65 6.74
C HIS A 39 -8.18 -8.79 5.52
N PHE A 40 -6.88 -8.64 5.27
CA PHE A 40 -6.37 -7.99 4.07
C PHE A 40 -6.45 -8.96 2.89
N ARG A 41 -7.05 -8.53 1.77
CA ARG A 41 -7.10 -9.32 0.54
C ARG A 41 -5.73 -9.31 -0.15
N SER A 42 -4.82 -10.12 0.37
CA SER A 42 -3.39 -10.14 0.02
C SER A 42 -3.07 -10.75 -1.34
N THR A 43 -3.97 -11.59 -1.88
CA THR A 43 -3.74 -12.39 -3.09
C THR A 43 -2.43 -13.20 -3.01
N GLY A 44 -2.03 -13.63 -1.81
CA GLY A 44 -0.77 -14.35 -1.56
C GLY A 44 0.49 -13.48 -1.54
N LEU A 45 0.37 -12.15 -1.43
CA LEU A 45 1.51 -11.21 -1.46
C LEU A 45 1.73 -10.55 -0.09
N ARG A 46 3.00 -10.49 0.36
CA ARG A 46 3.38 -9.80 1.60
C ARG A 46 3.64 -8.32 1.33
N LEU A 47 2.65 -7.48 1.60
CA LEU A 47 2.71 -6.05 1.30
C LEU A 47 3.47 -5.24 2.36
N ASN A 48 3.39 -5.63 3.63
CA ASN A 48 3.95 -4.88 4.76
C ASN A 48 4.32 -5.87 5.91
N PRO A 49 5.22 -5.54 6.85
CA PRO A 49 5.46 -6.40 8.01
C PRO A 49 4.17 -6.73 8.80
N ASN A 50 3.20 -5.82 8.83
CA ASN A 50 1.89 -6.00 9.46
C ASN A 50 0.79 -6.54 8.53
N LEU A 51 1.05 -6.73 7.23
CA LEU A 51 0.11 -7.26 6.23
C LEU A 51 0.66 -8.53 5.58
N TYR A 52 0.19 -9.66 6.08
CA TYR A 52 0.74 -10.98 5.75
C TYR A 52 0.17 -11.52 4.43
N GLU A 53 0.90 -12.48 3.84
CA GLU A 53 0.46 -13.22 2.64
C GLU A 53 -0.83 -14.00 2.89
N SER A 54 -1.08 -14.41 4.13
CA SER A 54 -2.32 -15.05 4.56
C SER A 54 -3.50 -14.08 4.73
N GLY A 55 -3.27 -12.77 4.55
CA GLY A 55 -4.26 -11.73 4.80
C GLY A 55 -4.40 -11.32 6.27
N ARG A 56 -3.60 -11.88 7.19
CA ARG A 56 -3.57 -11.43 8.59
C ARG A 56 -3.10 -9.96 8.67
N VAL A 57 -3.85 -9.16 9.43
CA VAL A 57 -3.52 -7.77 9.77
C VAL A 57 -3.06 -7.69 11.23
N CYS A 58 -1.88 -7.13 11.46
CA CYS A 58 -1.28 -6.99 12.78
C CYS A 58 -1.38 -5.55 13.30
N LEU A 59 -2.29 -5.31 14.25
CA LEU A 59 -2.45 -4.04 14.95
C LEU A 59 -2.78 -4.30 16.43
N SER A 60 -2.28 -3.44 17.32
CA SER A 60 -2.57 -3.52 18.75
C SER A 60 -4.07 -3.36 19.04
N ILE A 61 -4.74 -2.42 18.36
CA ILE A 61 -6.20 -2.19 18.47
C ILE A 61 -7.03 -3.40 18.03
N LEU A 62 -6.45 -4.32 17.23
CA LEU A 62 -7.10 -5.58 16.83
C LEU A 62 -6.69 -6.75 17.73
N ASN A 63 -5.91 -6.51 18.78
CA ASN A 63 -5.29 -7.52 19.62
C ASN A 63 -4.43 -8.55 18.86
N THR A 64 -3.98 -8.22 17.64
CA THR A 64 -3.14 -9.09 16.80
C THR A 64 -1.67 -8.71 16.83
N TRP A 65 -1.31 -7.67 17.59
CA TRP A 65 0.05 -7.17 17.77
C TRP A 65 0.29 -6.70 19.21
N PHE A 66 1.55 -6.54 19.59
CA PHE A 66 1.89 -5.97 20.89
C PHE A 66 1.54 -4.47 20.93
N GLY A 67 1.21 -3.98 22.13
CA GLY A 67 0.87 -2.59 22.39
C GLY A 67 0.54 -2.38 23.86
N ARG A 68 0.56 -1.13 24.30
CA ARG A 68 0.14 -0.70 25.63
C ARG A 68 -1.35 -0.94 25.84
N LYS A 69 -1.81 -0.90 27.10
CA LYS A 69 -3.21 -1.21 27.45
C LYS A 69 -4.20 -0.25 26.77
N ASP A 70 -3.83 1.01 26.61
CA ASP A 70 -4.58 2.08 25.96
C ASP A 70 -4.55 2.02 24.41
N GLU A 71 -3.64 1.23 23.83
CA GLU A 71 -3.56 0.98 22.38
C GLU A 71 -4.37 -0.25 21.94
N LYS A 72 -4.82 -1.07 22.90
CA LYS A 72 -5.62 -2.27 22.64
C LYS A 72 -7.10 -1.94 22.49
N TRP A 73 -7.86 -2.89 21.94
CA TRP A 73 -9.31 -2.75 21.78
C TRP A 73 -9.98 -2.42 23.13
N ASN A 74 -10.74 -1.33 23.15
CA ASN A 74 -11.59 -0.94 24.27
C ASN A 74 -13.05 -0.93 23.80
N PRO A 75 -13.91 -1.83 24.33
CA PRO A 75 -15.31 -1.94 23.90
C PRO A 75 -16.14 -0.65 23.99
N LYS A 76 -15.73 0.31 24.84
CA LYS A 76 -16.44 1.57 25.06
C LYS A 76 -15.91 2.74 24.23
N MET A 77 -14.70 2.63 23.68
CA MET A 77 -13.99 3.75 23.05
C MET A 77 -13.49 3.45 21.65
N SER A 78 -13.18 2.19 21.35
CA SER A 78 -12.63 1.79 20.06
C SER A 78 -13.72 1.74 18.98
N THR A 79 -13.36 2.13 17.77
CA THR A 79 -14.25 2.21 16.62
C THR A 79 -13.62 1.59 15.39
N ILE A 80 -14.45 1.21 14.41
CA ILE A 80 -13.94 0.76 13.11
C ILE A 80 -13.16 1.86 12.39
N LEU A 81 -13.54 3.14 12.59
CA LEU A 81 -12.81 4.28 12.03
C LEU A 81 -11.36 4.32 12.55
N GLN A 82 -11.14 4.14 13.86
CA GLN A 82 -9.79 4.10 14.42
C GLN A 82 -8.97 2.94 13.89
N VAL A 83 -9.59 1.78 13.63
CA VAL A 83 -8.91 0.64 12.98
C VAL A 83 -8.47 1.03 11.57
N LEU A 84 -9.35 1.59 10.74
CA LEU A 84 -9.04 1.97 9.36
C LEU A 84 -7.98 3.09 9.29
N VAL A 85 -8.09 4.11 10.16
CA VAL A 85 -7.09 5.18 10.28
C VAL A 85 -5.75 4.63 10.78
N SER A 86 -5.76 3.64 11.68
CA SER A 86 -4.53 2.97 12.13
C SER A 86 -3.86 2.18 11.00
N ILE A 87 -4.63 1.50 10.14
CA ILE A 87 -4.07 0.88 8.93
C ILE A 87 -3.45 1.95 8.02
N GLN A 88 -4.15 3.04 7.76
CA GLN A 88 -3.65 4.09 6.87
C GLN A 88 -2.39 4.77 7.42
N GLY A 89 -2.37 5.14 8.71
CA GLY A 89 -1.30 5.93 9.31
C GLY A 89 -0.11 5.11 9.84
N LEU A 90 -0.37 3.93 10.43
CA LEU A 90 0.68 3.12 11.05
C LEU A 90 1.21 2.05 10.11
N VAL A 91 0.37 1.49 9.24
CA VAL A 91 0.76 0.39 8.36
C VAL A 91 1.18 0.90 6.99
N LEU A 92 0.35 1.70 6.33
CA LEU A 92 0.57 2.18 4.96
C LEU A 92 1.36 3.51 4.92
N ASN A 93 2.44 3.60 5.71
CA ASN A 93 3.25 4.81 5.86
C ASN A 93 4.41 4.92 4.84
N GLU A 94 5.19 6.00 4.92
CA GLU A 94 6.33 6.30 4.01
C GLU A 94 7.49 5.30 4.11
N LYS A 95 7.77 4.78 5.31
CA LYS A 95 8.94 3.93 5.59
C LYS A 95 8.55 2.60 6.25
N PRO A 96 7.75 1.76 5.55
CA PRO A 96 7.18 0.53 6.11
C PRO A 96 8.21 -0.54 6.50
N TYR A 97 9.47 -0.40 6.10
CA TYR A 97 10.56 -1.26 6.58
C TYR A 97 10.70 -1.21 8.11
N PHE A 98 10.47 -0.04 8.71
CA PHE A 98 10.62 0.16 10.15
C PHE A 98 9.40 -0.31 10.96
N ASN A 99 8.32 -0.73 10.30
CA ASN A 99 7.19 -1.37 10.96
C ASN A 99 7.58 -2.74 11.56
N GLU A 100 8.65 -3.36 11.06
CA GLU A 100 9.25 -4.55 11.66
C GLU A 100 9.99 -4.13 12.96
N PRO A 101 9.59 -4.63 14.14
CA PRO A 101 10.16 -4.20 15.43
C PRO A 101 11.67 -4.37 15.50
N ALA A 102 12.21 -5.43 14.88
CA ALA A 102 13.65 -5.69 14.82
C ALA A 102 14.43 -4.58 14.08
N TYR A 103 13.76 -3.76 13.29
CA TYR A 103 14.36 -2.70 12.48
C TYR A 103 13.99 -1.29 12.94
N ALA A 104 12.99 -1.12 13.81
CA ALA A 104 12.56 0.19 14.31
C ALA A 104 13.71 1.06 14.86
N ARG A 105 14.62 0.46 15.65
CA ARG A 105 15.79 1.17 16.23
C ARG A 105 16.86 1.56 15.20
N LYS A 106 16.73 1.11 13.94
CA LYS A 106 17.65 1.43 12.85
C LYS A 106 17.18 2.64 12.03
N ALA A 107 16.01 3.21 12.33
CA ALA A 107 15.57 4.46 11.73
C ALA A 107 16.63 5.56 11.91
N ASN A 108 16.78 6.45 10.93
CA ASN A 108 17.77 7.53 10.91
C ASN A 108 19.24 7.09 10.88
N THR A 109 19.53 5.78 10.79
CA THR A 109 20.89 5.29 10.50
C THR A 109 21.06 5.15 8.99
N SER A 110 22.25 5.46 8.45
CA SER A 110 22.53 5.34 7.02
C SER A 110 22.12 3.97 6.45
N THR A 111 22.56 2.89 7.09
CA THR A 111 22.21 1.51 6.70
C THR A 111 20.71 1.22 6.82
N GLY A 112 20.03 1.77 7.82
CA GLY A 112 18.58 1.61 7.99
C GLY A 112 17.80 2.30 6.88
N GLU A 113 18.16 3.54 6.55
CA GLU A 113 17.54 4.32 5.49
C GLU A 113 17.77 3.68 4.11
N GLU A 114 18.97 3.20 3.81
CA GLU A 114 19.25 2.48 2.56
C GLU A 114 18.39 1.22 2.40
N ARG A 115 18.23 0.45 3.50
CA ARG A 115 17.35 -0.73 3.51
C ARG A 115 15.88 -0.35 3.37
N SER A 116 15.47 0.77 3.97
CA SER A 116 14.12 1.31 3.83
C SER A 116 13.81 1.65 2.38
N LEU A 117 14.72 2.34 1.68
CA LEU A 117 14.57 2.67 0.25
C LEU A 117 14.46 1.41 -0.62
N SER A 118 15.28 0.39 -0.35
CA SER A 118 15.20 -0.91 -1.04
C SER A 118 13.86 -1.62 -0.77
N TYR A 119 13.37 -1.55 0.47
CA TYR A 119 12.08 -2.09 0.84
C TYR A 119 10.92 -1.34 0.16
N ASN A 120 10.98 -0.01 0.05
CA ASN A 120 9.99 0.80 -0.66
C ASN A 120 9.85 0.39 -2.11
N ARG A 121 10.96 0.14 -2.81
CA ARG A 121 10.96 -0.42 -4.18
C ARG A 121 10.25 -1.78 -4.23
N LYS A 122 10.53 -2.66 -3.27
CA LYS A 122 9.83 -3.97 -3.18
C LYS A 122 8.33 -3.77 -2.96
N VAL A 123 7.93 -2.90 -2.04
CA VAL A 123 6.54 -2.61 -1.69
C VAL A 123 5.79 -2.05 -2.88
N PHE A 124 6.32 -1.01 -3.53
CA PHE A 124 5.68 -0.41 -4.70
C PHE A 124 5.42 -1.41 -5.82
N ARG A 125 6.39 -2.31 -6.09
CA ARG A 125 6.21 -3.40 -7.05
C ARG A 125 5.08 -4.35 -6.65
N ILE A 126 4.93 -4.64 -5.35
CA ILE A 126 3.84 -5.48 -4.84
C ILE A 126 2.50 -4.73 -4.95
N SER A 127 2.46 -3.44 -4.64
CA SER A 127 1.30 -2.56 -4.87
C SER A 127 0.86 -2.63 -6.33
N CYS A 128 1.78 -2.54 -7.30
CA CYS A 128 1.48 -2.70 -8.73
C CYS A 128 0.83 -4.04 -9.07
N LYS A 129 1.31 -5.15 -8.47
CA LYS A 129 0.70 -6.47 -8.66
C LYS A 129 -0.70 -6.56 -8.07
N LEU A 130 -0.92 -5.95 -6.91
CA LEU A 130 -2.24 -5.88 -6.29
C LEU A 130 -3.21 -5.03 -7.11
N MET A 131 -2.75 -3.93 -7.71
CA MET A 131 -3.54 -3.12 -8.65
C MET A 131 -3.97 -3.96 -9.87
N LEU A 132 -3.05 -4.70 -10.48
CA LEU A 132 -3.38 -5.64 -11.57
C LEU A 132 -4.42 -6.67 -11.14
N HIS A 133 -4.27 -7.26 -9.96
CA HIS A 133 -5.26 -8.21 -9.45
C HIS A 133 -6.63 -7.55 -9.24
N ALA A 134 -6.67 -6.35 -8.67
CA ALA A 134 -7.90 -5.61 -8.45
C ALA A 134 -8.63 -5.28 -9.77
N MET A 135 -7.89 -4.92 -10.84
CA MET A 135 -8.49 -4.66 -12.16
C MET A 135 -9.02 -5.94 -12.83
N ARG A 136 -8.29 -7.04 -12.70
CA ARG A 136 -8.64 -8.34 -13.30
C ARG A 136 -9.78 -9.05 -12.57
N ASN A 137 -9.82 -8.90 -11.24
CA ASN A 137 -10.79 -9.55 -10.37
C ASN A 137 -11.23 -8.57 -9.25
N PRO A 138 -11.97 -7.51 -9.60
CA PRO A 138 -12.46 -6.54 -8.63
C PRO A 138 -13.36 -7.24 -7.60
N PRO A 139 -13.29 -6.88 -6.31
CA PRO A 139 -14.22 -7.41 -5.33
C PRO A 139 -15.66 -7.01 -5.70
N LYS A 140 -16.60 -7.94 -5.48
CA LYS A 140 -18.03 -7.70 -5.73
C LYS A 140 -18.49 -6.38 -5.10
N HIS A 141 -19.23 -5.58 -5.87
CA HIS A 141 -19.73 -4.24 -5.53
C HIS A 141 -18.69 -3.12 -5.50
N PHE A 142 -17.45 -3.39 -5.95
CA PHE A 142 -16.39 -2.40 -6.12
C PHE A 142 -15.89 -2.31 -7.56
N GLU A 143 -16.56 -2.95 -8.51
CA GLU A 143 -16.20 -2.95 -9.93
C GLU A 143 -16.09 -1.53 -10.49
N ASP A 144 -17.12 -0.72 -10.28
CA ASP A 144 -17.18 0.66 -10.77
C ASP A 144 -16.16 1.56 -10.05
N PHE A 145 -15.99 1.37 -8.74
CA PHE A 145 -14.97 2.10 -7.97
C PHE A 145 -13.56 1.81 -8.49
N VAL A 146 -13.23 0.53 -8.71
CA VAL A 146 -11.92 0.11 -9.23
C VAL A 146 -11.71 0.66 -10.63
N ALA A 147 -12.72 0.56 -11.50
CA ALA A 147 -12.65 1.11 -12.86
C ALA A 147 -12.43 2.62 -12.83
N ALA A 148 -13.26 3.38 -12.11
CA ALA A 148 -13.16 4.83 -12.02
C ALA A 148 -11.82 5.31 -11.44
N HIS A 149 -11.33 4.66 -10.38
CA HIS A 149 -10.04 5.00 -9.77
C HIS A 149 -8.89 4.82 -10.78
N PHE A 150 -8.83 3.69 -11.46
CA PHE A 150 -7.77 3.45 -12.44
C PHE A 150 -7.96 4.22 -13.75
N GLN A 151 -9.18 4.68 -14.05
CA GLN A 151 -9.44 5.65 -15.12
C GLN A 151 -8.72 6.97 -14.83
N GLN A 152 -8.93 7.47 -13.62
CA GLN A 152 -8.41 8.76 -13.22
C GLN A 152 -6.90 8.72 -12.93
N ARG A 153 -6.40 7.61 -12.38
CA ARG A 153 -5.03 7.51 -11.86
C ARG A 153 -4.07 6.72 -12.75
N GLY A 154 -4.56 6.04 -13.80
CA GLY A 154 -3.75 5.16 -14.66
C GLY A 154 -2.53 5.87 -15.26
N TYR A 155 -2.71 7.10 -15.77
CA TYR A 155 -1.63 7.93 -16.27
C TYR A 155 -0.58 8.22 -15.18
N ASN A 156 -1.02 8.69 -14.00
CA ASN A 156 -0.11 9.02 -12.89
C ASN A 156 0.68 7.79 -12.42
N ILE A 157 0.03 6.62 -12.36
CA ILE A 157 0.67 5.34 -12.00
C ILE A 157 1.76 4.99 -13.00
N LEU A 158 1.47 5.03 -14.31
CA LEU A 158 2.46 4.76 -15.35
C LEU A 158 3.61 5.78 -15.35
N ALA A 159 3.29 7.05 -15.12
CA ALA A 159 4.27 8.12 -15.04
C ALA A 159 5.21 7.94 -13.84
N ALA A 160 4.68 7.53 -12.68
CA ALA A 160 5.47 7.18 -11.50
C ALA A 160 6.37 5.96 -11.76
N CYS A 161 5.83 4.89 -12.36
CA CYS A 161 6.62 3.72 -12.74
C CYS A 161 7.82 4.09 -13.62
N LYS A 162 7.62 4.94 -14.63
CA LYS A 162 8.70 5.45 -15.50
C LYS A 162 9.71 6.27 -14.70
N ALA A 163 9.25 7.18 -13.84
CA ALA A 163 10.14 7.99 -13.00
C ALA A 163 11.06 7.11 -12.12
N TYR A 164 10.49 6.08 -11.51
CA TYR A 164 11.22 5.18 -10.62
C TYR A 164 12.21 4.29 -11.37
N LEU A 165 11.89 3.87 -12.61
CA LEU A 165 12.86 3.21 -13.50
C LEU A 165 14.00 4.15 -13.91
N SER A 166 13.74 5.46 -13.98
CA SER A 166 14.76 6.49 -14.25
C SER A 166 15.52 6.94 -12.99
N GLY A 167 15.32 6.28 -11.84
CA GLY A 167 16.09 6.53 -10.62
C GLY A 167 15.42 7.46 -9.59
N ALA A 168 14.22 7.98 -9.85
CA ALA A 168 13.49 8.75 -8.84
C ALA A 168 13.18 7.88 -7.61
N SER A 169 13.17 8.48 -6.42
CA SER A 169 12.88 7.74 -5.19
C SER A 169 11.37 7.48 -5.06
N ILE A 170 11.02 6.29 -4.57
CA ILE A 170 9.62 5.86 -4.41
C ILE A 170 8.90 6.78 -3.44
N GLY A 171 7.74 7.31 -3.85
CA GLY A 171 6.93 8.21 -3.03
C GLY A 171 7.30 9.69 -3.19
N CYS A 172 8.31 10.04 -4.00
CA CYS A 172 8.57 11.44 -4.32
C CYS A 172 7.33 12.13 -4.90
N ARG A 173 6.95 13.25 -4.30
CA ARG A 173 5.89 14.11 -4.82
C ARG A 173 6.39 14.76 -6.11
N ARG A 174 5.65 14.62 -7.20
CA ARG A 174 5.84 15.52 -8.35
C ARG A 174 5.09 16.81 -8.00
N GLU A 175 5.82 17.88 -7.74
CA GLU A 175 5.21 19.20 -7.78
C GLU A 175 4.96 19.56 -9.24
N GLU A 176 3.75 20.04 -9.55
CA GLU A 176 3.32 20.33 -10.92
C GLU A 176 4.06 21.54 -11.54
N ASN A 177 5.02 22.18 -10.85
CA ASN A 177 5.64 23.45 -11.25
C ASN A 177 7.16 23.60 -11.00
N GLU A 178 7.94 22.52 -10.82
CA GLU A 178 9.40 22.68 -10.65
C GLU A 178 10.22 22.12 -11.81
N THR A 179 10.89 23.04 -12.52
CA THR A 179 12.05 22.78 -13.38
C THR A 179 13.07 21.91 -12.65
N MET A 180 13.43 20.79 -13.29
CA MET A 180 14.34 19.78 -12.75
C MET A 180 15.69 20.39 -12.34
N ASN A 181 15.93 20.50 -11.03
CA ASN A 181 17.27 20.47 -10.45
C ASN A 181 17.28 19.38 -9.36
N ALA A 182 17.13 18.12 -9.79
CA ALA A 182 17.41 16.99 -8.92
C ALA A 182 18.93 16.75 -8.93
N SER A 183 19.57 16.87 -7.78
CA SER A 183 20.90 16.34 -7.53
C SER A 183 20.84 14.82 -7.76
N ILE A 184 21.35 14.40 -8.93
CA ILE A 184 21.53 13.00 -9.28
C ILE A 184 22.62 12.46 -8.35
N SER A 185 22.22 11.92 -7.20
CA SER A 185 23.07 10.93 -6.55
C SER A 185 22.95 9.66 -7.37
N GLU A 186 23.98 9.39 -8.17
CA GLU A 186 24.19 8.09 -8.82
C GLU A 186 24.33 7.02 -7.74
N LYS A 187 23.19 6.48 -7.28
CA LYS A 187 23.15 5.33 -6.38
C LYS A 187 22.35 4.22 -7.03
N THR A 188 23.10 3.44 -7.81
CA THR A 188 22.84 2.08 -8.30
C THR A 188 21.40 1.63 -8.15
N CYS A 189 20.61 1.83 -9.22
CA CYS A 189 19.34 1.14 -9.32
C CYS A 189 19.63 -0.36 -9.35
N SER A 190 18.95 -1.14 -8.50
CA SER A 190 19.13 -2.58 -8.51
C SER A 190 18.54 -3.10 -9.82
N SER A 191 19.38 -3.57 -10.75
CA SER A 191 18.97 -4.14 -12.05
C SER A 191 17.81 -5.16 -11.95
N LYS A 192 17.69 -5.83 -10.80
CA LYS A 192 16.61 -6.76 -10.46
C LYS A 192 15.27 -6.08 -10.19
N PHE A 193 15.24 -4.88 -9.60
CA PHE A 193 14.02 -4.09 -9.44
C PHE A 193 13.54 -3.60 -10.81
N ASP A 194 14.45 -3.01 -11.59
CA ASP A 194 14.12 -2.41 -12.89
C ASP A 194 13.55 -3.42 -13.87
N SER A 195 14.20 -4.57 -14.01
CA SER A 195 13.69 -5.68 -14.82
C SER A 195 12.29 -6.11 -14.39
N LYS A 196 12.06 -6.28 -13.09
CA LYS A 196 10.77 -6.76 -12.57
C LYS A 196 9.66 -5.73 -12.66
N LEU A 197 9.96 -4.44 -12.47
CA LEU A 197 8.97 -3.37 -12.63
C LEU A 197 8.70 -3.12 -14.12
N GLY A 198 9.74 -3.16 -14.97
CA GLY A 198 9.63 -3.05 -16.41
C GLY A 198 8.71 -4.09 -17.03
N LEU A 199 8.67 -5.31 -16.49
CA LEU A 199 7.71 -6.35 -16.91
C LEU A 199 6.25 -6.03 -16.52
N LEU A 200 6.02 -5.30 -15.42
CA LEU A 200 4.68 -4.96 -14.95
C LEU A 200 4.07 -3.77 -15.71
N ILE A 201 4.88 -2.87 -16.25
CA ILE A 201 4.40 -1.66 -16.94
C ILE A 201 3.52 -2.01 -18.17
N PRO A 202 3.93 -2.91 -19.08
CA PRO A 202 3.08 -3.32 -20.20
C PRO A 202 1.78 -3.97 -19.74
N GLU A 203 1.82 -4.78 -18.66
CA GLU A 203 0.61 -5.37 -18.09
C GLU A 203 -0.34 -4.30 -17.57
N LEU A 204 0.16 -3.33 -16.80
CA LEU A 204 -0.63 -2.21 -16.26
C LEU A 204 -1.23 -1.39 -17.40
N ALA A 205 -0.42 -1.01 -18.39
CA ALA A 205 -0.89 -0.23 -19.53
C ALA A 205 -1.98 -0.97 -20.33
N LYS A 206 -1.82 -2.28 -20.51
CA LYS A 206 -2.83 -3.13 -21.16
C LYS A 206 -4.14 -3.14 -20.38
N GLU A 207 -4.11 -3.36 -19.07
CA GLU A 207 -5.32 -3.38 -18.24
C GLU A 207 -6.01 -2.00 -18.20
N PHE A 208 -5.23 -0.91 -18.14
CA PHE A 208 -5.77 0.44 -18.25
C PHE A 208 -6.50 0.62 -19.60
N THR A 209 -5.84 0.30 -20.71
CA THR A 209 -6.44 0.49 -22.04
C THR A 209 -7.67 -0.40 -22.29
N HIS A 210 -7.62 -1.68 -21.90
CA HIS A 210 -8.68 -2.66 -22.18
C HIS A 210 -10.01 -2.34 -21.50
N LYS A 211 -9.98 -1.65 -20.35
CA LYS A 211 -11.18 -1.26 -19.60
C LYS A 211 -11.81 0.06 -20.09
N GLY A 212 -11.36 0.60 -21.23
CA GLY A 212 -11.81 1.91 -21.73
C GLY A 212 -11.25 3.07 -20.91
N LEU A 213 -10.18 2.83 -20.12
CA LEU A 213 -9.52 3.83 -19.31
C LEU A 213 -8.56 4.62 -20.22
N HIS A 214 -9.11 5.52 -21.03
CA HIS A 214 -8.32 6.40 -21.86
C HIS A 214 -7.42 7.27 -20.98
N CYS A 215 -6.16 6.86 -20.83
CA CYS A 215 -5.08 7.69 -20.31
C CYS A 215 -4.66 8.65 -21.43
N SER A 216 -5.47 9.67 -21.70
CA SER A 216 -5.06 10.79 -22.55
C SER A 216 -4.20 11.77 -21.73
N PRO A 217 -3.14 12.34 -22.32
CA PRO A 217 -2.23 13.27 -21.65
C PRO A 217 -2.88 14.59 -21.24
#